data_AF-A0A7R9YD65-F1
#
_entry.id   AF-A0A7R9YD65-F1
#
_cell.length_a   1.000
_cell.length_b   1.000
_cell.length_c   1.000
_cell.angle_alpha   90.00
_cell.angle_beta   90.00
_cell.angle_gamma   90.00
#
_symmetry.space_group_name_H-M   'P 1'
#
loop_
_entity.id
_entity.type
_entity.pdbx_description
1 polymer ?
#
loop_
_entity_poly.entity_id
_entity_poly.type
_entity_poly.pdbx_seq_one_letter_code
_entity_poly.pdbx_strand_id
1 'polypeptide(L)'
;RISGPPPGFASGSAPAPLVHLDEQRFGVDPFYVRRGPLPAPAESRFSFLAPTTATNLARVLRALQLKRPILLEGSPGAGKSSLVEALSGLCGFPLVRIQLSEQTDISDLMGSDMPVASAGDGADDGDARFAWVDGSFLRAVKSGAWVLLDELNL
;
A
#
# COMPACT_ATOMS: atom_id res chain seq x y z
N ARG A 1 32.57 30.60 9.25
CA ARG A 1 32.75 30.31 7.81
C ARG A 1 31.98 29.04 7.47
N ILE A 2 30.70 29.15 7.11
CA ILE A 2 30.02 28.24 6.19
C ILE A 2 29.09 29.15 5.38
N SER A 3 29.21 29.06 4.07
CA SER A 3 28.74 30.00 3.06
C SER A 3 27.20 30.03 2.97
N GLY A 4 26.60 31.22 3.00
CA GLY A 4 25.24 31.41 2.50
C GLY A 4 25.18 31.27 0.98
N PRO A 5 24.01 30.97 0.39
CA PRO A 5 23.86 30.88 -1.06
C PRO A 5 23.80 32.29 -1.70
N PRO A 6 24.22 32.45 -2.96
CA PRO A 6 24.27 33.74 -3.65
C PRO A 6 22.87 34.25 -4.07
N PRO A 7 22.70 35.57 -4.29
CA PRO A 7 21.43 36.12 -4.71
C PRO A 7 21.32 36.09 -6.24
N GLY A 8 20.19 35.59 -6.74
CA GLY A 8 19.76 35.81 -8.13
C GLY A 8 19.48 34.53 -8.91
N PHE A 9 18.26 34.01 -8.77
CA PHE A 9 17.50 33.44 -9.89
C PHE A 9 16.02 33.67 -9.62
N ALA A 10 15.43 34.59 -10.36
CA ALA A 10 13.99 34.76 -10.44
C ALA A 10 13.40 33.77 -11.45
N SER A 11 12.16 33.37 -11.17
CA SER A 11 11.18 32.69 -12.05
C SER A 11 11.24 31.16 -12.18
N GLY A 12 10.30 30.51 -11.49
CA GLY A 12 9.36 29.61 -12.18
C GLY A 12 9.70 28.12 -12.25
N SER A 13 9.91 27.47 -11.11
CA SER A 13 9.66 26.03 -10.93
C SER A 13 9.77 25.74 -9.44
N ALA A 14 8.72 25.20 -8.81
CA ALA A 14 8.88 24.67 -7.46
C ALA A 14 10.00 23.62 -7.50
N PRO A 15 10.98 23.64 -6.57
CA PRO A 15 11.99 22.60 -6.54
C PRO A 15 11.27 21.26 -6.47
N ALA A 16 11.63 20.33 -7.36
CA ALA A 16 11.06 18.99 -7.34
C ALA A 16 11.13 18.46 -5.91
N PRO A 17 10.03 17.92 -5.36
CA PRO A 17 10.01 17.50 -3.98
C PRO A 17 11.14 16.49 -3.75
N LEU A 18 12.12 16.88 -2.93
CA LEU A 18 13.21 16.00 -2.53
C LEU A 18 12.59 14.88 -1.70
N VAL A 19 12.67 13.66 -2.22
CA VAL A 19 12.23 12.46 -1.50
C VAL A 19 13.28 12.16 -0.43
N HIS A 20 12.86 12.16 0.82
CA HIS A 20 13.68 11.80 1.97
C HIS A 20 13.42 10.34 2.34
N LEU A 21 14.47 9.53 2.31
CA LEU A 21 14.46 8.15 2.79
C LEU A 21 15.53 8.02 3.87
N ASP A 22 15.11 7.77 5.10
CA ASP A 22 16.00 7.41 6.20
C ASP A 22 15.61 6.02 6.78
N GLU A 23 16.28 5.57 7.83
CA GLU A 23 16.01 4.28 8.46
C GLU A 23 14.67 4.22 9.19
N GLN A 24 14.09 5.37 9.56
CA GLN A 24 12.91 5.50 10.41
C GLN A 24 11.67 5.97 9.64
N ARG A 25 11.86 6.74 8.57
CA ARG A 25 10.80 7.46 7.85
C ARG A 25 11.10 7.55 6.35
N PHE A 26 10.01 7.60 5.59
CA PHE A 26 9.99 7.90 4.18
C PHE A 26 9.01 9.04 3.92
N GLY A 27 9.37 10.01 3.08
CA GLY A 27 8.43 11.05 2.70
C GLY A 27 9.01 12.22 1.93
N VAL A 28 8.25 13.29 1.89
CA VAL A 28 8.55 14.56 1.23
C VAL A 28 8.10 15.64 2.19
N ASP A 29 8.93 16.66 2.44
CA ASP A 29 8.55 17.74 3.34
C ASP A 29 7.19 18.36 2.98
N PRO A 30 6.27 18.57 3.95
CA PRO A 30 6.37 18.25 5.40
C PRO A 30 5.75 16.90 5.81
N PHE A 31 5.44 16.01 4.86
CA PHE A 31 4.69 14.77 5.07
C PHE A 31 5.59 13.52 5.07
N TYR A 32 5.60 12.81 6.19
CA TYR A 32 6.44 11.62 6.38
C TYR A 32 5.62 10.45 6.92
N VAL A 33 6.00 9.24 6.53
CA VAL A 33 5.41 7.98 6.97
C VAL A 33 6.51 7.18 7.68
N ARG A 34 6.15 6.50 8.78
CA ARG A 34 7.09 5.62 9.49
C ARG A 34 7.44 4.41 8.63
N ARG A 35 8.65 3.89 8.77
CA ARG A 35 9.01 2.63 8.15
C ARG A 35 8.44 1.45 8.93
N GLY A 36 7.96 0.47 8.19
CA GLY A 36 7.47 -0.81 8.67
C GLY A 36 8.61 -1.80 8.90
N PRO A 37 8.28 -3.03 9.33
CA PRO A 37 9.25 -4.02 9.75
C PRO A 37 10.01 -4.67 8.58
N LEU A 38 9.55 -4.51 7.34
CA LEU A 38 10.20 -5.12 6.18
C LEU A 38 11.36 -4.26 5.67
N PRO A 39 12.47 -4.89 5.23
CA PRO A 39 13.54 -4.15 4.58
C PRO A 39 13.01 -3.49 3.30
N ALA A 40 13.46 -2.27 3.02
CA ALA A 40 13.16 -1.67 1.72
C ALA A 40 13.81 -2.51 0.61
N PRO A 41 13.18 -2.61 -0.57
CA PRO A 41 13.79 -3.26 -1.71
C PRO A 41 15.11 -2.55 -2.07
N ALA A 42 16.12 -3.34 -2.43
CA ALA A 42 17.44 -2.84 -2.80
C ALA A 42 17.39 -1.87 -4.01
N GLU A 43 16.42 -2.06 -4.90
CA GLU A 43 16.14 -1.17 -6.03
C GLU A 43 14.64 -1.01 -6.21
N SER A 44 14.18 0.24 -6.36
CA SER A 44 12.83 0.55 -6.84
C SER A 44 12.89 0.86 -8.32
N ARG A 45 12.17 0.08 -9.15
CA ARG A 45 12.01 0.37 -10.58
C ARG A 45 11.06 1.55 -10.86
N PHE A 46 10.39 2.06 -9.83
CA PHE A 46 9.44 3.15 -9.95
C PHE A 46 10.11 4.50 -9.75
N SER A 47 9.97 5.40 -10.74
CA SER A 47 10.55 6.76 -10.69
C SER A 47 9.60 7.74 -10.02
N PHE A 48 9.91 8.08 -8.76
CA PHE A 48 9.18 9.10 -8.01
C PHE A 48 9.54 10.54 -8.41
N LEU A 49 10.59 10.72 -9.21
CA LEU A 49 11.11 12.03 -9.61
C LEU A 49 10.37 12.63 -10.81
N ALA A 50 9.57 11.84 -11.53
CA ALA A 50 8.74 12.35 -12.61
C ALA A 50 7.75 13.42 -12.04
N PRO A 51 7.60 14.60 -12.66
CA PRO A 51 6.88 15.72 -12.05
C PRO A 51 5.45 15.40 -11.58
N THR A 52 4.71 14.65 -12.38
CA THR A 52 3.33 14.20 -12.09
C THR A 52 3.32 13.19 -10.94
N THR A 53 4.20 12.21 -10.98
CA THR A 53 4.36 11.19 -9.93
C THR A 53 4.77 11.82 -8.60
N ALA A 54 5.71 12.76 -8.62
CA ALA A 54 6.20 13.46 -7.43
C ALA A 54 5.08 14.26 -6.76
N THR A 55 4.25 14.92 -7.56
CA THR A 55 3.06 15.64 -7.07
C THR A 55 2.02 14.69 -6.49
N ASN A 56 1.76 13.56 -7.16
CA ASN A 56 0.83 12.54 -6.66
C ASN A 56 1.33 11.87 -5.39
N LEU A 57 2.63 11.59 -5.30
CA LEU A 57 3.27 11.08 -4.09
C LEU A 57 3.04 12.03 -2.90
N ALA A 58 3.29 13.33 -3.08
CA ALA A 58 3.08 14.31 -2.01
C ALA A 58 1.60 14.33 -1.53
N ARG A 59 0.64 14.19 -2.45
CA ARG A 59 -0.79 14.08 -2.10
C ARG A 59 -1.10 12.82 -1.30
N VAL A 60 -0.56 11.67 -1.71
CA VAL A 60 -0.74 10.40 -1.00
C VAL A 60 -0.09 10.46 0.38
N LEU A 61 1.15 10.96 0.49
CA LEU A 61 1.85 11.13 1.77
C LEU A 61 1.10 12.05 2.74
N ARG A 62 0.52 13.14 2.22
CA ARG A 62 -0.36 14.03 2.98
C ARG A 62 -1.61 13.30 3.47
N ALA A 63 -2.26 12.53 2.61
CA ALA A 63 -3.45 11.77 2.97
C ALA A 63 -3.14 10.69 4.02
N LEU A 64 -1.96 10.05 3.94
CA LEU A 64 -1.49 9.06 4.93
C LEU A 64 -1.24 9.64 6.33
N GLN A 65 -1.21 10.97 6.49
CA GLN A 65 -1.20 11.59 7.82
C GLN A 65 -2.55 11.45 8.53
N LEU A 66 -3.62 11.16 7.78
CA LEU A 66 -4.94 10.92 8.32
C LEU A 66 -5.08 9.44 8.71
N LYS A 67 -5.66 9.18 9.88
CA LYS A 67 -6.00 7.82 10.33
C LYS A 67 -7.34 7.36 9.72
N ARG A 68 -7.49 7.45 8.40
CA ARG A 68 -8.71 7.12 7.65
C ARG A 68 -8.37 6.44 6.31
N PRO A 69 -9.26 5.61 5.75
CA PRO A 69 -9.12 5.10 4.39
C PRO A 69 -8.97 6.25 3.38
N ILE A 70 -8.13 6.05 2.37
CA ILE A 70 -7.82 7.03 1.34
C ILE A 70 -8.35 6.52 0.01
N LEU A 71 -9.17 7.33 -0.67
CA LEU A 71 -9.64 7.07 -2.02
C LEU A 71 -8.70 7.75 -3.04
N LEU A 72 -8.25 7.00 -4.05
CA LEU A 72 -7.36 7.49 -5.09
C LEU A 72 -8.10 7.54 -6.43
N GLU A 73 -8.44 8.74 -6.88
CA GLU A 73 -9.15 8.99 -8.15
C GLU A 73 -8.22 9.52 -9.24
N GLY A 74 -8.55 9.24 -10.50
CA GLY A 74 -7.84 9.74 -11.67
C GLY A 74 -8.00 8.83 -12.88
N SER A 75 -7.50 9.26 -14.04
CA SER A 75 -7.64 8.52 -15.29
C SER A 75 -7.11 7.08 -15.21
N PRO A 76 -7.70 6.13 -15.96
CA PRO A 76 -7.12 4.82 -16.17
C PRO A 76 -5.68 4.94 -16.68
N GLY A 77 -4.78 4.07 -16.19
CA GLY A 77 -3.37 4.10 -16.58
C GLY A 77 -2.51 5.21 -15.95
N ALA A 78 -3.06 6.08 -15.08
CA ALA A 78 -2.29 7.13 -14.40
C ALA A 78 -1.26 6.63 -13.37
N GLY A 79 -1.09 5.31 -13.21
CA GLY A 79 -0.11 4.71 -12.30
C GLY A 79 -0.48 4.75 -10.81
N LYS A 80 -1.78 4.88 -10.48
CA LYS A 80 -2.27 4.96 -9.09
C LYS A 80 -1.88 3.71 -8.28
N SER A 81 -2.23 2.52 -8.77
CA SER A 81 -1.91 1.25 -8.12
C SER A 81 -0.39 1.04 -8.03
N SER A 82 0.34 1.32 -9.11
CA SER A 82 1.81 1.24 -9.15
C SER A 82 2.50 2.18 -8.16
N LEU A 83 1.95 3.38 -7.94
CA LEU A 83 2.45 4.32 -6.94
C LEU A 83 2.30 3.76 -5.53
N VAL A 84 1.15 3.15 -5.20
CA VAL A 84 0.90 2.54 -3.88
C VAL A 84 1.78 1.30 -3.67
N GLU A 85 1.92 0.46 -4.69
CA GLU A 85 2.82 -0.71 -4.68
C GLU A 85 4.26 -0.28 -4.38
N ALA A 86 4.79 0.70 -5.13
CA ALA A 86 6.13 1.20 -4.89
C ALA A 86 6.29 1.88 -3.52
N LEU A 87 5.29 2.65 -3.09
CA LEU A 87 5.30 3.35 -1.81
C LEU A 87 5.32 2.37 -0.62
N SER A 88 4.47 1.35 -0.65
CA SER A 88 4.39 0.34 0.41
C SER A 88 5.71 -0.42 0.58
N GLY A 89 6.34 -0.81 -0.53
CA GLY A 89 7.65 -1.47 -0.54
C GLY A 89 8.75 -0.59 0.03
N LEU A 90 8.83 0.68 -0.36
CA LEU A 90 9.80 1.62 0.21
C LEU A 90 9.56 1.90 1.69
N CYS A 91 8.30 1.99 2.09
CA CYS A 91 7.94 2.15 3.50
C CYS A 91 8.18 0.86 4.30
N GLY A 92 8.39 -0.30 3.68
CA GLY A 92 8.61 -1.55 4.41
C GLY A 92 7.33 -2.13 5.02
N PHE A 93 6.17 -1.88 4.39
CA PHE A 93 4.91 -2.52 4.75
C PHE A 93 4.51 -3.56 3.70
N PRO A 94 4.03 -4.75 4.11
CA PRO A 94 3.42 -5.67 3.18
C PRO A 94 2.18 -5.03 2.56
N LEU A 95 1.93 -5.29 1.29
CA LEU A 95 0.76 -4.80 0.57
C LEU A 95 -0.10 -5.99 0.14
N VAL A 96 -1.37 -5.98 0.53
CA VAL A 96 -2.39 -6.91 0.04
C VAL A 96 -3.28 -6.15 -0.92
N ARG A 97 -3.22 -6.52 -2.20
CA ARG A 97 -4.12 -6.01 -3.23
C ARG A 97 -5.33 -6.92 -3.32
N ILE A 98 -6.51 -6.34 -3.22
CA ILE A 98 -7.80 -7.03 -3.33
C ILE A 98 -8.51 -6.42 -4.52
N GLN A 99 -8.76 -7.27 -5.52
CA GLN A 99 -9.50 -6.91 -6.71
C GLN A 99 -10.98 -7.12 -6.43
N LEU A 100 -11.77 -6.05 -6.43
CA LEU A 100 -13.22 -6.18 -6.28
C LEU A 100 -13.88 -6.46 -7.62
N SER A 101 -14.98 -7.21 -7.59
CA SER A 101 -15.83 -7.58 -8.72
C SER A 101 -17.28 -7.67 -8.25
N GLU A 102 -18.26 -7.67 -9.16
CA GLU A 102 -19.68 -7.95 -8.81
C GLU A 102 -19.88 -9.33 -8.17
N GLN A 103 -18.90 -10.24 -8.33
CA GLN A 103 -18.91 -11.58 -7.77
C GLN A 103 -18.18 -11.68 -6.43
N THR A 104 -17.55 -10.59 -5.96
CA THR A 104 -16.81 -10.62 -4.70
C THR A 104 -17.77 -10.56 -3.53
N ASP A 105 -17.84 -11.64 -2.75
CA ASP A 105 -18.72 -11.72 -1.59
C ASP A 105 -18.01 -11.29 -0.30
N ILE A 106 -18.79 -10.95 0.73
CA ILE A 106 -18.26 -10.60 2.06
C ILE A 106 -17.42 -11.75 2.64
N SER A 107 -17.81 -13.00 2.35
CA SER A 107 -17.10 -14.20 2.76
C SER A 107 -15.67 -14.27 2.19
N ASP A 108 -15.42 -13.74 0.99
CA ASP A 108 -14.06 -13.70 0.40
C ASP A 108 -13.15 -12.69 1.11
N LEU A 109 -13.73 -11.62 1.64
CA LEU A 109 -13.03 -10.56 2.35
C LEU A 109 -12.81 -10.90 3.82
N MET A 110 -13.87 -11.32 4.51
CA MET A 110 -13.87 -11.57 5.94
C MET A 110 -13.45 -13.00 6.28
N GLY A 111 -13.86 -13.98 5.49
CA GLY A 111 -13.64 -15.40 5.73
C GLY A 111 -14.93 -16.20 5.83
N SER A 112 -14.79 -17.52 5.85
CA SER A 112 -15.87 -18.48 5.98
C SER A 112 -15.40 -19.78 6.61
N ASP A 113 -16.34 -20.57 7.12
CA ASP A 113 -16.07 -21.93 7.56
C ASP A 113 -15.93 -22.86 6.34
N MET A 114 -14.74 -23.44 6.18
CA MET A 114 -14.41 -24.33 5.07
C MET A 114 -14.21 -25.76 5.57
N PRO A 115 -14.59 -26.79 4.79
CA PRO A 115 -14.35 -28.18 5.16
C PRO A 115 -12.84 -28.46 5.18
N VAL A 116 -12.36 -29.09 6.25
CA VAL A 116 -10.97 -29.55 6.36
C VAL A 116 -10.89 -31.05 6.10
N ALA A 117 -9.99 -31.45 5.20
CA ALA A 117 -9.75 -32.86 4.95
C ALA A 117 -9.15 -33.50 6.21
N SER A 118 -9.84 -34.49 6.77
CA SER A 118 -9.27 -35.37 7.78
C SER A 118 -8.16 -36.19 7.12
N ALA A 119 -6.90 -35.78 7.29
CA ALA A 119 -5.76 -36.59 6.89
C ALA A 119 -5.67 -37.81 7.83
N GLY A 120 -6.37 -38.88 7.49
CA GLY A 120 -6.39 -40.12 8.25
C GLY A 120 -7.16 -41.19 7.49
N ASP A 121 -6.42 -42.19 7.03
CA ASP A 121 -6.93 -43.36 6.32
C ASP A 121 -8.03 -44.07 7.14
N GLY A 122 -9.26 -44.06 6.63
CA GLY A 122 -10.35 -44.97 7.00
C GLY A 122 -10.88 -44.87 8.43
N ALA A 123 -11.78 -43.93 8.72
CA ALA A 123 -12.81 -44.09 9.75
C ALA A 123 -13.94 -43.04 9.60
N ASP A 124 -15.18 -43.54 9.49
CA ASP A 124 -16.49 -42.90 9.58
C ASP A 124 -16.83 -41.69 8.67
N ASP A 125 -17.78 -41.94 7.77
CA ASP A 125 -18.48 -41.04 6.85
C ASP A 125 -19.42 -40.03 7.56
N GLY A 126 -19.07 -39.59 8.78
CA GLY A 126 -19.98 -38.87 9.67
C GLY A 126 -19.49 -37.53 10.22
N ASP A 127 -18.20 -37.23 10.16
CA ASP A 127 -17.62 -36.10 10.90
C ASP A 127 -16.85 -35.15 9.97
N ALA A 128 -17.58 -34.50 9.06
CA ALA A 128 -17.04 -33.40 8.26
C ALA A 128 -16.64 -32.25 9.20
N ARG A 129 -15.33 -32.09 9.43
CA ARG A 129 -14.81 -31.01 10.26
C ARG A 129 -14.75 -29.74 9.43
N PHE A 130 -15.32 -28.67 9.96
CA PHE A 130 -15.21 -27.32 9.39
C PHE A 130 -14.23 -26.52 10.22
N ALA A 131 -13.41 -25.71 9.56
CA ALA A 131 -12.55 -24.76 10.21
C ALA A 131 -12.70 -23.38 9.57
N TRP A 132 -12.69 -22.35 10.40
CA TRP A 132 -12.69 -20.97 9.94
C TRP A 132 -11.43 -20.68 9.13
N VAL A 133 -11.62 -20.12 7.94
CA VAL A 133 -10.55 -19.63 7.08
C VAL A 133 -10.71 -18.13 6.91
N ASP A 134 -9.71 -17.36 7.37
CA ASP A 134 -9.69 -15.91 7.21
C ASP A 134 -9.67 -15.52 5.72
N GLY A 135 -10.57 -14.59 5.36
CA GLY A 135 -10.60 -13.95 4.05
C GLY A 135 -9.42 -13.00 3.82
N SER A 136 -9.30 -12.53 2.58
CA SER A 136 -8.16 -11.73 2.12
C SER A 136 -7.98 -10.42 2.91
N PHE A 137 -9.08 -9.70 3.17
CA PHE A 137 -9.08 -8.46 3.92
C PHE A 137 -8.78 -8.70 5.40
N LEU A 138 -9.46 -9.66 6.04
CA LEU A 138 -9.26 -9.94 7.46
C LEU A 138 -7.81 -10.35 7.76
N ARG A 139 -7.23 -11.20 6.92
CA ARG A 139 -5.83 -11.62 7.04
C ARG A 139 -4.86 -10.43 6.92
N ALA A 140 -5.14 -9.49 6.02
CA ALA A 140 -4.31 -8.30 5.85
C ALA A 140 -4.37 -7.39 7.09
N VAL A 141 -5.57 -7.18 7.64
CA VAL A 141 -5.77 -6.39 8.87
C VAL A 141 -5.05 -7.04 10.05
N LYS A 142 -5.17 -8.36 10.24
CA LYS A 142 -4.50 -9.10 11.32
C LYS A 142 -2.98 -9.01 11.25
N SER A 143 -2.41 -8.93 10.05
CA SER A 143 -0.95 -8.84 9.85
C SER A 143 -0.41 -7.41 9.86
N GLY A 144 -1.29 -6.39 9.94
CA GLY A 144 -0.88 -4.98 9.85
C GLY A 144 -0.40 -4.56 8.46
N ALA A 145 -0.79 -5.31 7.42
CA ALA A 145 -0.47 -4.99 6.04
C ALA A 145 -1.25 -3.76 5.55
N TRP A 146 -0.68 -3.06 4.57
CA TRP A 146 -1.45 -2.11 3.78
C TRP A 146 -2.43 -2.87 2.90
N VAL A 147 -3.63 -2.33 2.74
CA VAL A 147 -4.67 -2.90 1.88
C VAL A 147 -4.95 -1.94 0.74
N LEU A 148 -4.85 -2.44 -0.49
CA LEU A 148 -5.28 -1.73 -1.69
C LEU A 148 -6.53 -2.42 -2.23
N LEU A 149 -7.67 -1.74 -2.13
CA LEU A 149 -8.92 -2.14 -2.77
C LEU A 149 -8.95 -1.53 -4.17
N ASP A 150 -8.94 -2.38 -5.19
CA ASP A 150 -8.98 -1.98 -6.59
C ASP A 150 -10.39 -2.18 -7.17
N GLU A 151 -10.74 -1.42 -8.21
CA GLU A 151 -12.07 -1.43 -8.87
C GLU A 151 -13.27 -1.19 -7.93
N LEU A 152 -13.11 -0.30 -6.94
CA LEU A 152 -14.24 0.13 -6.07
C LEU A 152 -15.42 0.80 -6.81
N ASN A 153 -15.25 1.11 -8.10
CA ASN A 153 -16.24 1.81 -8.92
C ASN A 153 -17.13 0.86 -9.74
N LEU A 154 -17.12 -0.43 -9.41
CA LEU A 154 -18.16 -1.38 -9.84
C LEU A 154 -19.53 -0.97 -9.29
#